data_AF-A0A2N3HK95-F1
#
_entry.id   AF-A0A2N3HK95-F1
#
_cell.length_a   1.000
_cell.length_b   1.000
_cell.length_c   1.000
_cell.angle_alpha   90.00
_cell.angle_beta   90.00
_cell.angle_gamma   90.00
#
_symmetry.space_group_name_H-M   'P 1'
#
loop_
_entity.id
_entity.type
_entity.pdbx_description
1 polymer ?
#
loop_
_entity_poly.entity_id
_entity_poly.type
_entity_poly.pdbx_seq_one_letter_code
_entity_poly.pdbx_strand_id
1 'polypeptide(L)' 'MKYLSTLQLAIGPMQIVLIVLVVLLLFGGKKIPELMRGLGSGIKEFKEASKDDDLKK' A
#
# COMPACT_ATOMS: atom_id res chain seq x y z
N MET A 1 11.24 31.48 -13.84
CA MET A 1 11.71 30.53 -12.80
C MET A 1 10.61 29.67 -12.17
N LYS A 2 9.36 30.17 -11.99
CA LYS A 2 8.23 29.37 -11.43
C LYS A 2 7.91 28.06 -12.18
N TYR A 3 8.03 28.04 -13.51
CA TYR A 3 7.72 26.86 -14.33
C TYR A 3 8.68 25.68 -14.14
N LEU A 4 9.90 25.92 -13.67
CA LEU A 4 10.91 24.87 -13.49
C LEU A 4 10.62 24.04 -12.23
N SER A 5 10.12 24.68 -11.18
CA SER A 5 9.70 24.03 -9.93
C SER A 5 8.42 23.20 -10.12
N THR A 6 7.46 23.68 -10.92
CA THR A 6 6.26 22.89 -11.27
C THR A 6 6.62 21.65 -12.10
N LEU A 7 7.67 21.69 -12.92
CA LEU A 7 8.13 20.54 -13.69
C LEU A 7 8.73 19.45 -12.79
N GLN A 8 9.55 19.83 -11.81
CA GLN A 8 10.12 18.87 -10.85
C GLN A 8 9.05 18.29 -9.93
N LEU A 9 8.09 19.11 -9.50
CA LEU A 9 6.93 18.66 -8.72
C LEU A 9 5.96 17.82 -9.56
N ALA A 10 5.91 17.97 -10.88
CA ALA A 10 5.07 17.14 -11.75
C ALA A 10 5.70 15.77 -12.02
N ILE A 11 7.03 15.68 -12.17
CA ILE A 11 7.70 14.44 -12.55
C ILE A 11 7.60 13.36 -11.44
N GLY A 12 7.79 13.71 -10.17
CA GLY A 12 7.73 12.74 -9.07
C GLY A 12 6.35 12.07 -8.89
N PRO A 13 5.26 12.83 -8.71
CA PRO A 13 3.90 12.29 -8.58
C PRO A 13 3.40 11.61 -9.86
N MET A 14 3.73 12.13 -11.05
CA MET A 14 3.30 11.49 -12.31
C MET A 14 3.90 10.11 -12.50
N GLN A 15 5.16 9.91 -12.12
CA GLN A 15 5.79 8.58 -12.16
C GLN A 15 5.09 7.59 -11.23
N ILE A 16 4.76 8.02 -10.00
CA ILE A 16 4.03 7.18 -9.03
C ILE A 16 2.65 6.82 -9.57
N VAL A 17 1.90 7.79 -10.09
CA VAL A 17 0.58 7.56 -10.70
C VAL A 17 0.67 6.55 -11.84
N LEU A 18 1.68 6.66 -12.70
CA LEU A 18 1.86 5.77 -13.84
C LEU A 18 2.22 4.34 -13.41
N ILE A 19 3.07 4.18 -12.38
CA ILE A 19 3.37 2.87 -11.77
C ILE A 19 2.11 2.26 -11.17
N VAL A 20 1.36 3.04 -10.38
CA VAL A 20 0.10 2.60 -9.78
C VAL A 20 -0.88 2.18 -10.87
N LEU A 21 -0.99 2.92 -11.95
CA LEU A 21 -1.87 2.61 -13.08
C LEU A 21 -1.48 1.29 -13.76
N VAL A 22 -0.19 1.07 -14.04
CA VAL A 22 0.31 -0.19 -14.62
C VAL A 22 0.03 -1.37 -13.67
N VAL A 23 0.32 -1.22 -12.38
CA VAL A 23 0.02 -2.24 -11.36
C VAL A 23 -1.49 -2.50 -11.30
N LEU A 24 -2.33 -1.47 -11.38
CA LEU A 24 -3.78 -1.59 -11.37
C LEU A 24 -4.32 -2.30 -12.62
N LEU A 25 -3.68 -2.13 -13.78
CA LEU A 25 -4.03 -2.84 -15.01
C LEU A 25 -3.60 -4.31 -14.97
N LEU A 26 -2.41 -4.60 -14.43
CA LEU A 26 -1.87 -5.96 -14.33
C LEU A 26 -2.57 -6.80 -13.27
N PHE A 27 -2.76 -6.24 -12.07
CA PHE A 27 -3.38 -6.94 -10.95
C PHE A 27 -4.88 -6.69 -10.87
N GLY A 28 -5.41 -5.64 -11.52
CA GLY A 28 -6.81 -5.23 -11.37
C GLY A 28 -7.02 -4.41 -10.08
N GLY A 29 -7.90 -3.41 -10.15
CA GLY A 29 -8.19 -2.52 -9.01
C GLY A 29 -8.78 -3.18 -7.76
N LYS A 30 -9.18 -4.46 -7.88
CA LYS A 30 -9.73 -5.25 -6.77
C LYS A 30 -8.71 -6.15 -6.07
N LYS A 31 -7.59 -6.52 -6.71
CA LYS A 31 -6.61 -7.44 -6.10
C LYS A 31 -5.75 -6.80 -5.03
N ILE A 32 -5.32 -5.55 -5.22
CA ILE A 32 -4.57 -4.79 -4.19
C ILE A 32 -5.35 -4.72 -2.86
N PRO A 33 -6.62 -4.26 -2.83
CA PRO A 33 -7.38 -4.20 -1.57
C PRO A 33 -7.77 -5.58 -1.02
N GLU A 34 -7.94 -6.60 -1.87
CA GLU A 34 -8.18 -7.99 -1.46
C GLU A 34 -6.95 -8.58 -0.73
N LEU A 35 -5.75 -8.37 -1.28
CA LEU A 35 -4.48 -8.78 -0.66
C LEU A 35 -4.22 -8.01 0.64
N MET A 36 -4.46 -6.69 0.66
CA MET A 36 -4.33 -5.88 1.88
C MET A 36 -5.30 -6.32 2.98
N ARG A 37 -6.53 -6.70 2.62
CA ARG A 37 -7.51 -7.24 3.58
C ARG A 37 -7.05 -8.60 4.13
N GLY A 38 -6.60 -9.51 3.28
CA GLY A 38 -6.08 -10.81 3.71
C GLY A 38 -4.85 -10.69 4.62
N LEU A 39 -3.88 -9.87 4.22
CA LEU A 39 -2.69 -9.56 5.03
C LEU A 39 -3.05 -8.87 6.35
N GLY A 40 -3.98 -7.91 6.32
CA GLY A 40 -4.43 -7.18 7.51
C GLY A 40 -5.11 -8.09 8.52
N SER A 41 -5.97 -9.01 8.07
CA SER A 41 -6.59 -10.01 8.92
C SER A 41 -5.55 -10.97 9.53
N GLY A 42 -4.61 -11.48 8.72
CA GLY A 42 -3.55 -12.38 9.21
C GLY A 42 -2.63 -11.71 10.24
N ILE A 43 -2.25 -10.45 10.02
CA ILE A 43 -1.45 -9.66 10.99
C ILE A 43 -2.25 -9.45 12.28
N LYS A 44 -3.56 -9.20 12.18
CA LYS A 44 -4.44 -9.01 13.34
C LYS A 44 -4.52 -10.28 14.17
N GLU A 45 -4.80 -11.43 13.55
CA GLU A 45 -4.86 -12.73 14.21
C GLU A 45 -3.51 -13.09 14.85
N PHE A 46 -2.40 -12.87 14.14
CA PHE A 46 -1.05 -13.09 14.66
C PHE A 46 -0.77 -12.24 15.92
N LYS A 47 -1.20 -10.98 15.90
CA LYS A 47 -1.04 -10.06 17.04
C LYS A 47 -1.92 -10.44 18.22
N GLU A 48 -3.14 -10.93 17.97
CA GLU A 48 -4.05 -11.40 19.03
C GLU A 48 -3.51 -12.66 19.70
N ALA A 49 -3.08 -13.66 18.92
CA ALA A 49 -2.48 -14.89 19.43
C ALA A 49 -1.21 -14.60 20.26
N SER A 50 -0.34 -13.72 19.76
CA SER A 50 0.89 -13.34 20.48
C SER A 50 0.61 -12.62 21.80
N LYS A 51 -0.48 -11.84 21.88
CA LYS A 51 -0.88 -11.13 23.11
C LYS A 51 -1.42 -12.06 24.18
N ASP A 52 -2.17 -13.09 23.80
CA ASP A 52 -2.70 -14.06 24.77
C ASP A 52 -1.59 -14.94 25.36
N ASP A 53 -0.53 -15.23 24.59
CA ASP A 53 0.67 -15.91 25.08
C ASP A 53 1.47 -15.05 26.08
N ASP A 54 1.50 -13.72 25.88
CA ASP A 54 2.14 -12.78 26.81
C ASP A 54 1.34 -12.58 28.11
N LEU A 55 0.01 -12.73 28.09
CA LEU A 55 -0.86 -12.58 29.28
C LEU A 55 -0.94 -13.84 30.16
N LYS A 56 -0.52 -15.00 29.64
CA LYS A 56 -0.50 -16.29 30.35
C LYS A 56 0.86 -16.67 30.93
N LYS A 57 1.85 -15.78 30.84
CA LYS A 57 3.18 -15.92 31.46
C LYS A 57 3.27 -15.11 32.75
#